data_AF-F9ZX80-F1
#
_entry.id   AF-F9ZX80-F1
#
_cell.length_a   1.000
_cell.length_b   1.000
_cell.length_c   1.000
_cell.angle_alpha   90.00
_cell.angle_beta   90.00
_cell.angle_gamma   90.00
#
_symmetry.space_group_name_H-M   'P 1'
#
loop_
_entity.id
_entity.type
_entity.pdbx_description
1 polymer ?
#
loop_
_entity_poly.entity_id
_entity_poly.type
_entity_poly.pdbx_seq_one_letter_code
_entity_poly.pdbx_strand_id
1 'polypeptide(L)'
;MKEKYKAAFIIPVGTTKTLGEDGWEFETSQRLSTELSAFLVDTLGLRFLESYSDSDTYINDNVKMAIAYDHDKLIEFVYFQLVGDALITLKTVFSGDIFENSELFIP
;
A
#
# COMPACT_ATOMS: atom_id res chain seq x y z
N MET A 1 -22.02 13.48 3.23
CA MET A 1 -21.05 13.51 2.12
C MET A 1 -19.94 12.54 2.51
N LYS A 2 -19.71 11.45 1.78
CA LYS A 2 -18.50 10.63 2.05
C LYS A 2 -17.31 11.54 1.72
N GLU A 3 -16.41 11.75 2.67
CA GLU A 3 -15.17 12.47 2.38
C GLU A 3 -14.49 11.80 1.17
N LYS A 4 -13.97 12.61 0.25
CA LYS A 4 -13.22 12.09 -0.89
C LYS A 4 -11.94 11.48 -0.33
N TYR A 5 -11.76 10.18 -0.55
CA TYR A 5 -10.53 9.51 -0.19
C TYR A 5 -9.41 9.93 -1.16
N LYS A 6 -8.16 9.81 -0.71
CA LYS A 6 -6.95 9.89 -1.53
C LYS A 6 -6.39 8.49 -1.73
N ALA A 7 -5.97 8.17 -2.94
CA ALA A 7 -5.23 6.95 -3.22
C ALA A 7 -3.73 7.17 -2.94
N ALA A 8 -3.06 6.15 -2.41
CA ALA A 8 -1.61 6.10 -2.37
C ALA A 8 -1.14 4.66 -2.55
N PHE A 9 0.09 4.49 -3.02
CA PHE A 9 0.71 3.20 -3.24
C PHE A 9 2.12 3.20 -2.67
N ILE A 10 2.51 2.10 -2.04
CA ILE A 10 3.92 1.78 -1.80
C ILE A 10 4.30 0.73 -2.83
N ILE A 11 5.32 1.03 -3.63
CA ILE A 11 5.79 0.18 -4.73
C ILE A 11 7.33 0.08 -4.68
N PRO A 12 7.95 -0.94 -5.28
CA PRO A 12 9.40 -1.01 -5.39
C PRO A 12 9.99 0.16 -6.18
N VAL A 13 11.20 0.60 -5.83
CA VAL A 13 11.92 1.61 -6.62
C VAL A 13 12.18 1.12 -8.04
N GLY A 14 12.03 2.01 -9.03
CA GLY A 14 12.23 1.68 -10.44
C GLY A 14 11.04 0.97 -11.10
N THR A 15 9.92 0.84 -10.40
CA THR A 15 8.66 0.33 -10.97
C THR A 15 8.13 1.24 -12.08
N THR A 16 7.83 0.65 -13.24
CA THR A 16 7.15 1.32 -14.34
C THR A 16 5.68 1.51 -13.98
N LYS A 17 5.17 2.73 -14.13
CA LYS A 17 3.79 3.11 -13.78
C LYS A 17 3.03 3.48 -15.06
N THR A 18 1.98 2.74 -15.36
CA THR A 18 1.13 2.99 -16.55
C THR A 18 -0.30 3.24 -16.08
N LEU A 19 -0.96 4.27 -16.62
CA LEU A 19 -2.39 4.49 -16.40
C LEU A 19 -3.18 3.74 -17.48
N GLY A 20 -3.71 2.58 -17.11
CA GLY A 20 -4.57 1.75 -17.95
C GLY A 20 -6.05 2.12 -17.86
N GLU A 21 -6.92 1.26 -18.40
CA GLU A 21 -8.38 1.48 -18.41
C GLU A 21 -9.00 1.32 -17.00
N ASP A 22 -8.46 0.39 -16.21
CA ASP A 22 -8.97 0.05 -14.88
C ASP A 22 -8.20 0.74 -13.73
N GLY A 23 -7.16 1.50 -14.04
CA GLY A 23 -6.38 2.24 -13.04
C GLY A 23 -4.87 2.19 -13.29
N TRP A 24 -4.10 2.35 -12.21
CA TRP A 24 -2.65 2.29 -12.27
C TRP A 24 -2.15 0.85 -12.30
N GLU A 25 -1.30 0.57 -13.27
CA GLU A 25 -0.61 -0.70 -13.47
C GLU A 25 0.87 -0.52 -13.15
N PHE A 26 1.44 -1.52 -12.47
CA PHE A 26 2.81 -1.49 -11.97
C PHE A 26 3.59 -2.68 -12.53
N GLU A 27 4.62 -2.41 -13.32
CA GLU A 27 5.51 -3.44 -13.85
C GLU A 27 6.87 -3.36 -13.15
N THR A 28 7.22 -4.43 -12.43
CA THR A 28 8.50 -4.55 -11.72
C THR A 28 8.85 -6.01 -11.43
N SER A 29 10.15 -6.32 -11.47
CA SER A 29 10.69 -7.60 -11.02
C SER A 29 11.11 -7.59 -9.55
N GLN A 30 11.06 -6.43 -8.89
CA GLN A 30 11.38 -6.28 -7.47
C GLN A 30 10.15 -6.52 -6.60
N ARG A 31 10.38 -6.83 -5.32
CA ARG A 31 9.34 -7.04 -4.32
C ARG A 31 9.65 -6.24 -3.07
N LEU A 32 8.59 -5.84 -2.39
CA LEU A 32 8.67 -5.14 -1.11
C LEU A 32 9.07 -6.13 0.00
N SER A 33 9.62 -5.58 1.09
CA SER A 33 9.97 -6.38 2.27
C SER A 33 8.75 -7.12 2.82
N THR A 34 8.91 -8.39 3.18
CA THR A 34 7.83 -9.19 3.80
C THR A 34 7.47 -8.69 5.20
N GLU A 35 8.38 -7.98 5.87
CA GLU A 35 8.15 -7.36 7.18
C GLU A 35 7.22 -6.14 7.09
N LEU A 36 7.04 -5.59 5.88
CA LEU A 36 6.29 -4.37 5.66
C LEU A 36 4.82 -4.51 6.04
N SER A 37 4.22 -5.68 5.81
CA SER A 37 2.83 -5.96 6.16
C SER A 37 2.59 -5.79 7.66
N ALA A 38 3.35 -6.52 8.48
CA ALA A 38 3.25 -6.48 9.93
C ALA A 38 3.54 -5.07 10.47
N PHE A 39 4.59 -4.43 9.95
CA PHE A 39 4.96 -3.07 10.34
C PHE A 39 3.84 -2.06 10.07
N LEU A 40 3.25 -2.07 8.88
CA LEU A 40 2.16 -1.15 8.52
C LEU A 40 0.90 -1.42 9.33
N VAL A 41 0.55 -2.70 9.53
CA VAL A 41 -0.63 -3.09 10.33
C VAL A 41 -0.51 -2.57 11.76
N ASP A 42 0.63 -2.78 12.40
CA ASP A 42 0.88 -2.31 13.78
C ASP A 42 0.92 -0.78 13.85
N THR A 43 1.74 -0.15 13.01
CA THR A 43 1.98 1.30 13.05
C THR A 43 0.72 2.12 12.74
N LEU A 44 -0.13 1.63 11.83
CA LEU A 44 -1.37 2.31 11.44
C LEU A 44 -2.59 1.83 12.26
N GLY A 45 -2.42 0.88 13.19
CA GLY A 45 -3.50 0.34 14.00
C GLY A 45 -4.61 -0.30 13.17
N LEU A 46 -4.25 -1.07 12.15
CA LEU A 46 -5.20 -1.68 11.23
C LEU A 46 -5.69 -3.02 11.77
N ARG A 47 -6.96 -3.34 11.52
CA ARG A 47 -7.51 -4.67 11.73
C ARG A 47 -7.66 -5.39 10.40
N PHE A 48 -7.40 -6.69 10.40
CA PHE A 48 -7.69 -7.55 9.25
C PHE A 48 -9.19 -7.49 8.90
N LEU A 49 -9.48 -7.42 7.60
CA LEU A 49 -10.84 -7.41 7.07
C LEU A 49 -11.14 -8.71 6.32
N GLU A 50 -10.34 -9.00 5.30
CA GLU A 50 -10.55 -10.14 4.40
C GLU A 50 -9.27 -10.48 3.64
N SER A 51 -9.23 -11.70 3.09
CA SER A 51 -8.13 -12.21 2.29
C SER A 51 -8.68 -12.89 1.04
N TYR A 52 -8.00 -12.67 -0.07
CA TYR A 52 -8.20 -13.32 -1.36
C TYR A 52 -6.92 -14.04 -1.78
N SER A 53 -6.98 -14.80 -2.87
CA SER A 53 -5.87 -15.63 -3.33
C SER A 53 -4.57 -14.84 -3.58
N ASP A 54 -4.65 -13.55 -3.87
CA ASP A 54 -3.56 -12.66 -4.27
C ASP A 54 -3.47 -11.39 -3.41
N SER A 55 -4.33 -11.23 -2.40
CA SER A 55 -4.34 -9.99 -1.62
C SER A 55 -4.92 -10.14 -0.22
N ASP A 56 -4.40 -9.33 0.70
CA ASP A 56 -4.95 -9.17 2.04
C ASP A 56 -5.40 -7.73 2.26
N THR A 57 -6.59 -7.57 2.84
CA THR A 57 -7.18 -6.26 3.14
C THR A 57 -7.27 -6.01 4.63
N TYR A 58 -6.85 -4.82 5.05
CA TYR A 58 -6.87 -4.33 6.41
C TYR A 58 -7.54 -2.95 6.46
N ILE A 59 -8.15 -2.60 7.59
CA ILE A 59 -8.91 -1.37 7.71
C ILE A 59 -8.83 -0.78 9.13
N ASN A 60 -8.92 0.55 9.22
CA ASN A 60 -9.35 1.27 10.42
C ASN A 60 -10.34 2.39 9.98
N ASP A 61 -10.64 3.34 10.84
CA ASP A 61 -11.63 4.39 10.55
C ASP A 61 -11.25 5.28 9.35
N ASN A 62 -9.96 5.48 9.09
CA ASN A 62 -9.44 6.46 8.11
C ASN A 62 -8.57 5.85 7.00
N VAL A 63 -8.25 4.57 7.10
CA VAL A 63 -7.34 3.84 6.21
C VAL A 63 -7.98 2.52 5.82
N LYS A 64 -8.13 2.27 4.52
CA LYS A 64 -8.26 0.92 3.97
C LYS A 64 -6.97 0.61 3.22
N MET A 65 -6.31 -0.49 3.60
CA MET A 65 -5.06 -0.96 3.02
C MET A 65 -5.29 -2.30 2.36
N ALA A 66 -4.77 -2.48 1.14
CA ALA A 66 -4.71 -3.78 0.49
C ALA A 66 -3.25 -4.09 0.14
N ILE A 67 -2.78 -5.27 0.52
CA ILE A 67 -1.47 -5.80 0.16
C ILE A 67 -1.68 -6.74 -1.00
N ALA A 68 -1.05 -6.46 -2.15
CA ALA A 68 -1.07 -7.33 -3.30
C ALA A 68 0.19 -8.21 -3.32
N TYR A 69 0.00 -9.49 -3.62
CA TYR A 69 1.06 -10.48 -3.65
C TYR A 69 1.24 -11.08 -5.05
N ASP A 70 2.47 -11.46 -5.36
CA ASP A 70 2.76 -12.25 -6.54
C ASP A 70 2.45 -13.75 -6.32
N HIS A 71 2.80 -14.57 -7.32
CA HIS A 71 2.62 -16.01 -7.27
C HIS A 71 3.43 -16.70 -6.15
N ASP A 72 4.52 -16.08 -5.68
CA ASP A 72 5.41 -16.58 -4.62
C ASP A 72 5.03 -16.05 -3.24
N LYS A 73 3.90 -15.33 -3.13
CA LYS A 73 3.43 -14.68 -1.90
C LYS A 73 4.37 -13.59 -1.38
N LEU A 74 5.13 -12.98 -2.29
CA LEU A 74 5.91 -11.79 -2.01
C LEU A 74 5.10 -10.54 -2.33
N ILE A 75 5.32 -9.47 -1.57
CA ILE A 75 4.53 -8.25 -1.72
C ILE A 75 4.94 -7.51 -3.00
N GLU A 76 4.00 -7.34 -3.92
CA GLU A 76 4.20 -6.56 -5.15
C GLU A 76 4.02 -5.08 -4.91
N PHE A 77 2.90 -4.70 -4.30
CA PHE A 77 2.61 -3.33 -3.92
C PHE A 77 1.60 -3.29 -2.77
N VAL A 78 1.55 -2.15 -2.09
CA VAL A 78 0.54 -1.86 -1.07
C VAL A 78 -0.30 -0.68 -1.53
N TYR A 79 -1.61 -0.88 -1.61
CA TYR A 79 -2.59 0.14 -1.94
C TYR A 79 -3.25 0.71 -0.68
N PHE A 80 -3.49 2.02 -0.67
CA PHE A 80 -4.19 2.73 0.39
C PHE A 80 -5.34 3.57 -0.14
N GLN A 81 -6.50 3.48 0.52
CA GLN A 81 -7.54 4.50 0.52
C GLN A 81 -7.47 5.26 1.83
N LEU A 82 -7.21 6.56 1.74
CA LEU A 82 -6.90 7.42 2.88
C LEU A 82 -7.94 8.54 3.00
N VAL A 83 -8.50 8.71 4.19
CA VAL A 83 -9.49 9.74 4.51
C VAL A 83 -8.94 10.68 5.59
N GLY A 84 -9.37 11.94 5.59
CA GLY A 84 -8.88 12.96 6.53
C GLY A 84 -7.36 13.13 6.47
N ASP A 85 -6.71 13.11 7.64
CA ASP A 85 -5.27 13.32 7.80
C ASP A 85 -4.42 12.06 7.59
N ALA A 86 -5.04 10.93 7.23
CA ALA A 86 -4.34 9.65 7.10
C ALA A 86 -3.16 9.67 6.09
N LEU A 87 -3.22 10.54 5.06
CA LEU A 87 -2.11 10.72 4.14
C LEU A 87 -0.88 11.38 4.80
N ILE A 88 -1.10 12.29 5.74
CA ILE A 88 -0.01 12.92 6.49
C ILE A 88 0.67 11.86 7.35
N THR A 89 -0.13 11.07 8.08
CA THR A 89 0.35 9.93 8.87
C THR A 89 1.15 8.95 8.01
N LEU A 90 0.63 8.54 6.85
CA LEU A 90 1.34 7.62 5.96
C LEU A 90 2.68 8.19 5.49
N LYS A 91 2.76 9.47 5.12
CA LYS A 91 4.01 10.12 4.74
C LYS A 91 5.05 10.13 5.87
N THR A 92 4.60 10.33 7.11
CA THR A 92 5.49 10.26 8.29
C THR A 92 5.95 8.82 8.56
N VAL A 93 5.07 7.83 8.41
CA VAL A 93 5.46 6.42 8.55
C VAL A 93 6.47 6.02 7.48
N PHE A 94 6.26 6.47 6.24
CA PHE A 94 7.10 6.13 5.10
C PHE A 94 8.55 6.64 5.19
N SER A 95 8.86 7.59 6.08
CA SER A 95 10.25 8.05 6.26
C SER A 95 11.16 7.09 7.04
N GLY A 96 10.67 5.90 7.42
CA GLY A 96 11.47 4.87 8.10
C GLY A 96 12.35 4.04 7.17
N ASP A 97 13.42 3.45 7.72
CA ASP A 97 14.42 2.69 6.94
C ASP A 97 13.86 1.41 6.29
N ILE A 98 12.75 0.86 6.79
CA ILE A 98 12.07 -0.31 6.20
C ILE A 98 11.62 -0.08 4.75
N PHE A 99 11.59 1.18 4.30
CA PHE A 99 11.20 1.60 2.96
C PHE A 99 12.38 1.90 2.03
N GLU A 100 13.63 1.55 2.38
CA GLU A 100 14.84 1.92 1.60
C GLU A 100 14.74 1.63 0.09
N ASN A 101 14.11 0.53 -0.31
CA ASN A 101 13.90 0.14 -1.71
C ASN A 101 12.46 0.34 -2.20
N SER A 102 11.72 1.26 -1.58
CA SER A 102 10.33 1.55 -1.86
C SER A 102 10.12 2.99 -2.30
N GLU A 103 9.03 3.25 -3.02
CA GLU A 103 8.54 4.56 -3.43
C GLU A 103 7.09 4.73 -2.95
N LEU A 104 6.78 5.89 -2.37
CA LEU A 104 5.41 6.30 -2.07
C LEU A 104 4.83 7.08 -3.25
N PHE A 105 4.00 6.42 -4.04
CA PHE A 105 3.33 6.99 -5.21
C PHE A 105 1.91 7.49 -4.86
N ILE A 106 1.61 8.73 -5.20
CA ILE A 106 0.30 9.37 -4.97
C ILE A 106 -0.16 9.94 -6.31
N PRO A 107 -1.16 9.34 -6.97
CA PRO A 107 -1.67 9.81 -8.26
C PRO A 107 -2.62 11.02 -8.17
#